data_AF-A0A382LGX5-F1
#
_entry.id   AF-A0A382LGX5-F1
#
_cell.length_a   1.000
_cell.length_b   1.000
_cell.length_c   1.000
_cell.angle_alpha   90.00
_cell.angle_beta   90.00
_cell.angle_gamma   90.00
#
_symmetry.space_group_name_H-M   'P 1'
#
loop_
_entity.id
_entity.type
_entity.pdbx_description
1 polymer ?
#
loop_
_entity_poly.entity_id
_entity_poly.type
_entity_poly.pdbx_seq_one_letter_code
_entity_poly.pdbx_strand_id
1 'polypeptide(L)'
;METQPHPQGIPTEPKTSGLAVASFIMAFLPLLNCIGFILGIVALVKIKNPINRLKGSGLAIGGLVISVVIWPVIFGLASMMLPALARAKAKANRIKCVNNLSSIGKAHTGFAMDNAERMPWQLIPTQRQIHFGSGANQGLTVGGIFGLPAMKSELQTAKILVSPCDPERALANENMQM
;
A
#
# COMPACT_ATOMS: atom_id res chain seq x y z
N MET A 1 53.55 -32.96 54.02
CA MET A 1 52.51 -33.17 53.00
C MET A 1 51.52 -32.02 53.15
N GLU A 2 51.28 -31.33 52.02
CA GLU A 2 50.17 -30.40 51.76
C GLU A 2 50.19 -29.06 52.54
N THR A 3 49.89 -27.91 51.94
CA THR A 3 48.81 -27.63 50.99
C THR A 3 49.20 -26.53 49.98
N GLN A 4 48.85 -26.73 48.72
CA GLN A 4 48.96 -25.77 47.63
C GLN A 4 47.95 -24.61 47.82
N PRO A 5 48.31 -23.36 47.50
CA PRO A 5 47.34 -22.27 47.48
C PRO A 5 46.41 -22.41 46.27
N HIS A 6 45.11 -22.58 46.52
CA HIS A 6 44.09 -22.56 45.47
C HIS A 6 44.05 -21.17 44.78
N PRO A 7 44.09 -21.10 43.43
CA PRO A 7 43.89 -19.85 42.72
C PRO A 7 42.42 -19.40 42.89
N GLN A 8 42.21 -18.31 43.61
CA GLN A 8 40.92 -17.64 43.71
C GLN A 8 40.63 -17.00 42.33
N GLY A 9 39.78 -17.65 41.53
CA GLY A 9 39.32 -17.09 40.26
C GLY A 9 38.67 -15.72 40.48
N ILE A 10 39.11 -14.71 39.72
CA ILE A 10 38.56 -13.36 39.75
C ILE A 10 37.04 -13.45 39.48
N PRO A 11 36.16 -12.86 40.32
CA PRO A 11 34.74 -12.85 40.03
C PRO A 11 34.52 -12.12 38.70
N THR A 12 34.12 -12.86 37.67
CA THR A 12 33.81 -12.29 36.37
C THR A 12 32.54 -11.45 36.50
N GLU A 13 32.69 -10.15 36.25
CA GLU A 13 31.62 -9.17 36.36
C GLU A 13 30.45 -9.53 35.41
N PRO A 14 29.20 -9.65 35.89
CA PRO A 14 28.08 -10.05 35.07
C PRO A 14 27.78 -8.96 34.01
N LYS A 15 28.10 -9.26 32.75
CA LYS A 15 27.90 -8.36 31.60
C LYS A 15 26.39 -8.15 31.37
N THR A 16 25.97 -6.90 31.20
CA THR A 16 24.58 -6.55 30.92
C THR A 16 24.16 -7.06 29.53
N SER A 17 22.93 -7.57 29.42
CA SER A 17 22.41 -8.08 28.14
C SER A 17 22.27 -6.93 27.13
N GLY A 18 23.06 -6.94 26.06
CA GLY A 18 22.92 -5.99 24.95
C GLY A 18 21.54 -6.03 24.29
N LEU A 19 20.85 -7.17 24.40
CA LEU A 19 19.47 -7.34 23.94
C LEU A 19 18.47 -6.53 24.78
N ALA A 20 18.71 -6.42 26.10
CA ALA A 20 17.86 -5.62 26.99
C ALA A 20 17.99 -4.12 26.67
N VAL A 21 19.21 -3.65 26.44
CA VAL A 21 19.47 -2.25 26.05
C VAL A 21 18.84 -1.93 24.69
N ALA A 22 19.02 -2.80 23.69
CA ALA A 22 18.42 -2.61 22.38
C ALA A 22 16.88 -2.61 22.43
N SER A 23 16.28 -3.50 23.23
CA SER A 23 14.82 -3.55 23.40
C SER A 23 14.25 -2.26 24.02
N PHE A 24 14.99 -1.66 24.97
CA PHE A 24 14.58 -0.43 25.63
C PHE A 24 14.64 0.77 24.69
N ILE A 25 15.72 0.91 23.90
CA ILE A 25 15.86 2.01 22.94
C ILE A 25 14.79 1.90 21.84
N MET A 26 14.51 0.68 21.35
CA MET A 26 13.49 0.46 20.31
C MET A 26 12.06 0.66 20.82
N ALA A 27 11.79 0.49 22.11
CA ALA A 27 10.47 0.74 22.69
C ALA A 27 10.06 2.22 22.62
N PHE A 28 11.03 3.15 22.56
CA PHE A 28 10.74 4.58 22.37
C PHE A 28 10.38 4.96 20.93
N LEU A 29 10.70 4.11 19.93
CA LEU A 29 10.40 4.38 18.53
C LEU A 29 9.03 3.81 18.17
N PRO A 30 8.00 4.65 17.89
CA PRO A 30 6.62 4.18 17.68
C PRO A 30 6.48 3.17 16.53
N LEU A 31 7.28 3.34 15.48
CA LEU A 31 7.29 2.48 14.29
C LEU A 31 7.97 1.12 14.53
N LEU A 32 8.88 1.03 15.51
CA LEU A 32 9.66 -0.19 15.81
C LEU A 32 9.29 -0.81 17.16
N ASN A 33 8.26 -0.28 17.82
CA ASN A 33 7.81 -0.72 19.14
C ASN A 33 7.48 -2.22 19.18
N CYS A 34 6.92 -2.77 18.09
CA CYS A 34 6.64 -4.21 17.97
C CYS A 34 7.92 -5.07 18.06
N ILE A 35 9.04 -4.59 17.50
CA ILE A 35 10.33 -5.28 17.55
C ILE A 35 10.92 -5.14 18.96
N GLY A 36 10.79 -3.96 19.58
CA GLY A 36 11.19 -3.71 20.97
C GLY A 36 10.51 -4.67 21.95
N PHE A 37 9.20 -4.89 21.81
CA PHE A 37 8.42 -5.80 22.64
C PHE A 37 8.91 -7.26 22.54
N ILE A 38 9.11 -7.76 21.32
CA ILE A 38 9.60 -9.13 21.07
C ILE A 38 11.01 -9.31 21.65
N LEU A 39 11.92 -8.36 21.39
CA LEU A 39 13.28 -8.41 21.92
C LEU A 39 13.33 -8.31 23.44
N GLY A 40 12.41 -7.56 24.06
CA GLY A 40 12.27 -7.47 25.51
C GLY A 40 11.90 -8.82 26.15
N ILE A 41 10.96 -9.56 25.56
CA ILE A 41 10.59 -10.92 26.02
C ILE A 41 11.77 -11.87 25.88
N VAL A 42 12.45 -11.88 24.73
CA VAL A 42 13.62 -12.75 24.49
C VAL A 42 14.77 -12.40 25.45
N ALA A 43 14.97 -11.11 25.75
CA ALA A 43 15.96 -10.66 26.73
C ALA A 43 15.64 -11.21 28.13
N LEU A 44 14.38 -11.17 28.56
CA LEU A 44 13.95 -11.70 29.86
C LEU A 44 14.11 -13.22 29.95
N VAL A 45 13.77 -13.96 28.88
CA VAL A 45 13.98 -15.41 28.82
C VAL A 45 15.48 -15.75 28.91
N LYS A 46 16.35 -14.98 28.25
CA LYS A 46 17.82 -15.18 28.33
C LYS A 46 18.42 -14.82 29.68
N ILE A 47 17.90 -13.79 30.35
CA ILE A 47 18.37 -13.35 31.67
C ILE A 47 17.92 -14.31 32.79
N LYS A 48 16.72 -14.90 32.66
CA LYS A 48 16.18 -15.85 33.64
C LYS A 48 16.79 -17.26 33.52
N ASN A 49 17.56 -17.53 32.46
CA ASN A 49 18.21 -18.82 32.24
C ASN A 49 19.49 -18.94 33.11
N PRO A 50 19.61 -19.95 34.00
CA PRO A 50 20.73 -20.07 34.95
C PRO A 50 22.11 -20.27 34.28
N ILE A 51 22.13 -20.67 33.00
CA ILE A 51 23.35 -20.84 32.21
C ILE A 51 24.02 -19.49 31.91
N ASN A 52 23.23 -18.42 31.78
CA ASN A 52 23.72 -17.10 31.41
C ASN A 52 23.70 -16.18 32.64
N ARG A 53 24.87 -15.81 33.17
CA ARG A 53 25.01 -14.82 34.25
C ARG A 53 24.81 -13.39 33.72
N LEU A 54 23.66 -13.11 33.09
CA LEU A 54 23.33 -11.81 32.50
C LEU A 54 22.55 -10.96 33.49
N LYS A 55 22.87 -9.66 33.57
CA LYS A 55 22.12 -8.67 34.35
C LYS A 55 21.30 -7.76 33.41
N GLY A 56 20.20 -7.19 33.90
CA GLY A 56 19.42 -6.20 33.15
C GLY A 56 17.90 -6.40 33.14
N SER A 57 17.33 -7.21 34.03
CA SER A 57 15.88 -7.46 34.09
C SER A 57 15.06 -6.17 34.18
N GLY A 58 15.49 -5.20 34.98
CA GLY A 58 14.78 -3.92 35.12
C GLY A 58 14.70 -3.12 33.82
N LEU A 59 15.75 -3.15 33.00
CA LEU A 59 15.78 -2.46 31.71
C LEU A 59 14.86 -3.13 30.67
N ALA A 60 14.84 -4.46 30.65
CA ALA A 60 13.94 -5.22 29.78
C ALA A 60 12.46 -5.07 30.19
N ILE A 61 12.16 -5.06 31.50
CA ILE A 61 10.81 -4.79 32.02
C ILE A 61 10.39 -3.36 31.68
N GLY A 62 11.28 -2.38 31.83
CA GLY A 62 11.02 -0.99 31.45
C GLY A 62 10.62 -0.85 29.97
N GLY A 63 11.36 -1.51 29.07
CA GLY A 63 11.03 -1.51 27.64
C GLY A 63 9.67 -2.15 27.34
N LEU A 64 9.32 -3.24 28.02
CA LEU A 64 8.03 -3.90 27.88
C LEU A 64 6.86 -3.00 28.33
N VAL A 65 7.00 -2.33 29.48
CA VAL A 65 5.97 -1.43 30.01
C VAL A 65 5.72 -0.25 29.07
N ILE A 66 6.79 0.38 28.58
CA ILE A 66 6.70 1.46 27.60
C ILE A 66 5.95 0.98 26.34
N SER A 67 6.29 -0.22 25.85
CA SER A 67 5.65 -0.82 24.68
C SER A 67 4.13 -0.98 24.86
N VAL A 68 3.70 -1.47 26.03
CA VAL A 68 2.29 -1.72 26.38
C VAL A 68 1.49 -0.42 26.54
N VAL A 69 2.09 0.65 27.06
CA VAL A 69 1.43 1.96 27.21
C VAL A 69 1.24 2.64 25.85
N ILE A 70 2.22 2.52 24.94
CA ILE A 70 2.20 3.20 23.65
C ILE A 70 1.18 2.58 22.67
N TRP A 71 1.01 1.25 22.66
CA TRP A 71 0.09 0.57 21.75
C TRP A 71 -1.36 1.08 21.74
N PRO A 72 -2.08 1.16 22.88
CA PRO A 72 -3.46 1.63 22.88
C PRO A 72 -3.61 3.07 22.37
N VAL A 73 -2.61 3.93 22.60
CA VAL A 73 -2.59 5.31 22.08
C VAL A 73 -2.50 5.31 20.54
N ILE A 74 -1.58 4.53 19.97
CA ILE A 74 -1.40 4.43 18.50
C ILE A 74 -2.65 3.83 17.85
N PHE A 75 -3.16 2.73 18.39
CA PHE A 75 -4.37 2.09 17.84
C PHE A 75 -5.59 2.99 17.96
N GLY A 76 -5.74 3.74 19.06
CA GLY A 76 -6.79 4.74 19.22
C GLY A 76 -6.73 5.83 18.14
N LEU A 77 -5.56 6.44 17.93
CA LEU A 77 -5.37 7.46 16.89
C LEU A 77 -5.60 6.91 15.48
N ALA A 78 -5.08 5.71 15.19
CA ALA A 78 -5.30 5.05 13.91
C ALA A 78 -6.78 4.77 13.67
N SER A 79 -7.53 4.31 14.69
CA SER A 79 -8.95 3.99 14.57
C SER A 79 -9.82 5.18 14.15
N MET A 80 -9.42 6.41 14.51
CA MET A 80 -10.11 7.63 14.08
C MET A 80 -9.73 8.04 12.65
N MET A 81 -8.54 7.64 12.18
CA MET A 81 -8.04 7.95 10.84
C MET A 81 -8.53 6.97 9.77
N LEU A 82 -8.71 5.70 10.10
CA LEU A 82 -9.26 4.67 9.19
C LEU A 82 -10.59 5.06 8.53
N PRO A 83 -11.63 5.52 9.26
CA PRO A 83 -12.89 5.94 8.65
C PRO A 83 -12.72 7.17 7.76
N ALA A 84 -11.80 8.08 8.09
CA ALA A 84 -11.48 9.22 7.24
C ALA A 84 -10.78 8.77 5.93
N LEU A 85 -9.86 7.82 6.00
CA LEU A 85 -9.17 7.26 4.83
C LEU A 85 -10.13 6.50 3.91
N ALA A 86 -11.08 5.73 4.46
CA ALA A 86 -12.10 5.05 3.67
C ALA A 86 -12.97 6.05 2.86
N ARG A 87 -13.42 7.13 3.51
CA ARG A 87 -14.17 8.22 2.83
C ARG A 87 -13.30 8.96 1.80
N ALA A 88 -12.04 9.22 2.13
CA ALA A 88 -11.10 9.87 1.22
C ALA A 88 -10.82 9.03 -0.03
N LYS A 89 -10.66 7.70 0.11
CA LYS A 89 -10.49 6.77 -1.02
C LYS A 89 -11.71 6.78 -1.94
N ALA A 90 -12.93 6.73 -1.39
CA ALA A 90 -14.15 6.80 -2.18
C ALA A 90 -14.27 8.14 -2.95
N LYS A 91 -13.95 9.27 -2.29
CA LYS A 91 -13.92 10.59 -2.94
C LYS A 91 -12.86 10.67 -4.05
N ALA A 92 -11.68 10.13 -3.82
CA ALA A 92 -10.61 10.08 -4.82
C ALA A 92 -11.02 9.26 -6.05
N ASN A 93 -11.66 8.10 -5.85
CA ASN A 93 -12.18 7.29 -6.95
C ASN A 93 -13.26 8.03 -7.76
N ARG A 94 -14.14 8.78 -7.10
CA ARG A 94 -15.14 9.59 -7.78
C ARG A 94 -14.50 10.69 -8.64
N ILE A 95 -13.48 11.37 -8.12
CA ILE A 95 -12.74 12.39 -8.89
C ILE A 95 -12.07 11.75 -10.10
N LYS A 96 -11.43 10.59 -9.94
CA LYS A 96 -10.85 9.83 -11.06
C LYS A 96 -11.91 9.48 -12.11
N CYS A 97 -13.09 9.01 -11.70
CA CYS A 97 -14.19 8.72 -12.62
C CYS A 97 -14.64 9.95 -13.41
N VAL A 98 -14.76 11.11 -12.77
CA VAL A 98 -15.12 12.37 -13.45
C VAL A 98 -14.04 12.79 -14.44
N ASN A 99 -12.76 12.68 -14.05
CA ASN A 99 -11.65 12.98 -14.95
C ASN A 99 -11.62 12.02 -16.15
N ASN A 100 -11.86 10.73 -15.93
CA ASN A 100 -11.99 9.75 -17.00
C ASN A 100 -13.11 10.12 -17.99
N LEU A 101 -14.29 10.48 -17.46
CA LEU A 101 -15.41 10.91 -18.30
C LEU A 101 -15.09 12.19 -19.08
N SER A 102 -14.36 13.13 -18.48
CA SER A 102 -13.87 14.32 -19.17
C SER A 102 -12.91 13.96 -20.31
N SER A 103 -11.98 13.03 -20.12
CA SER A 103 -11.11 12.52 -21.18
C SER A 103 -11.89 11.84 -22.30
N ILE A 104 -12.92 11.05 -21.98
CA ILE A 104 -13.81 10.44 -22.98
C ILE A 104 -14.57 11.51 -23.77
N GLY A 105 -15.11 12.52 -23.08
CA GLY A 105 -15.77 13.65 -23.73
C GLY A 105 -14.84 14.39 -24.68
N LYS A 106 -13.61 14.69 -24.25
CA LYS A 106 -12.58 15.30 -25.11
C LYS A 106 -12.26 14.44 -26.33
N ALA A 107 -12.14 13.12 -26.16
CA ALA A 107 -11.92 12.22 -27.28
C ALA A 107 -13.06 12.27 -28.32
N HIS A 108 -14.30 12.30 -27.85
CA HIS A 108 -15.46 12.44 -28.74
C HIS A 108 -15.53 13.81 -29.41
N THR A 109 -15.26 14.90 -28.68
CA THR A 109 -15.20 16.25 -29.25
C THR A 109 -14.08 16.36 -30.29
N GLY A 110 -12.87 15.87 -29.99
CA GLY A 110 -11.75 15.85 -30.93
C GLY A 110 -12.09 15.06 -32.19
N PHE A 111 -12.71 13.88 -32.04
CA PHE A 111 -13.21 13.12 -33.18
C PHE A 111 -14.22 13.90 -34.02
N ALA A 112 -15.19 14.56 -33.38
CA ALA A 112 -16.24 15.30 -34.08
C ALA A 112 -15.66 16.49 -34.88
N MET A 113 -14.68 17.20 -34.31
CA MET A 113 -13.99 18.31 -34.98
C MET A 113 -13.31 17.86 -36.29
N ASP A 114 -12.74 16.66 -36.30
CA ASP A 114 -12.09 16.10 -37.50
C ASP A 114 -13.07 15.48 -38.50
N ASN A 115 -14.34 15.28 -38.11
CA ASN A 115 -15.33 14.51 -38.86
C ASN A 115 -16.64 15.27 -39.12
N ALA A 116 -16.52 16.56 -39.45
CA ALA A 116 -17.66 17.42 -39.79
C ALA A 116 -18.74 17.47 -38.70
N GLU A 117 -18.32 17.59 -37.43
CA GLU A 117 -19.17 17.62 -36.24
C GLU A 117 -20.00 16.34 -36.03
N ARG A 118 -19.57 15.22 -36.62
CA ARG A 118 -20.23 13.92 -36.47
C ARG A 118 -19.49 13.07 -35.45
N MET A 119 -20.21 12.60 -34.46
CA MET A 119 -19.70 11.59 -33.55
C MET A 119 -19.58 10.22 -34.24
N PRO A 120 -18.81 9.25 -33.69
CA PRO A 120 -18.56 7.96 -34.34
C PRO A 120 -19.82 7.18 -34.75
N TRP A 121 -20.95 7.37 -34.05
CA TRP A 121 -22.23 6.74 -34.38
C TRP A 121 -23.09 7.53 -35.38
N GLN A 122 -22.71 8.76 -35.73
CA GLN A 122 -23.44 9.66 -36.66
C GLN A 122 -22.77 9.76 -38.04
N LEU A 123 -21.76 8.93 -38.30
CA LEU A 123 -21.05 8.89 -39.57
C LEU A 123 -21.95 8.37 -40.69
N ILE A 124 -21.85 9.01 -41.86
CA ILE A 124 -22.49 8.55 -43.08
C ILE A 124 -21.83 7.24 -43.57
N PRO A 125 -22.51 6.43 -44.40
CA PRO A 125 -22.00 5.12 -44.81
C PRO A 125 -20.59 5.14 -45.41
N THR A 126 -20.25 6.17 -46.20
CA THR A 126 -18.92 6.36 -46.80
C THR A 126 -17.85 6.61 -45.74
N GLN A 127 -18.08 7.55 -44.81
CA GLN A 127 -17.15 7.82 -43.70
C GLN A 127 -17.01 6.62 -42.77
N ARG A 128 -18.11 5.92 -42.48
CA ARG A 128 -18.07 4.71 -41.64
C ARG A 128 -17.11 3.67 -42.21
N GLN A 129 -17.13 3.45 -43.53
CA GLN A 129 -16.22 2.52 -44.18
C GLN A 129 -14.75 2.96 -44.09
N ILE A 130 -14.47 4.27 -44.06
CA ILE A 130 -13.10 4.81 -43.90
C ILE A 130 -12.58 4.58 -42.48
N HIS A 131 -13.41 4.80 -41.45
CA HIS A 131 -12.99 4.68 -40.05
C HIS A 131 -13.07 3.25 -39.50
N PHE A 132 -14.06 2.47 -39.91
CA PHE A 132 -14.34 1.13 -39.37
C PHE A 132 -14.13 -0.01 -40.39
N GLY A 133 -13.72 0.31 -41.62
CA GLY A 133 -13.53 -0.68 -42.68
C GLY A 133 -14.84 -1.33 -43.15
N SER A 134 -14.72 -2.51 -43.76
CA SER A 134 -15.86 -3.30 -44.29
C SER A 134 -16.72 -3.98 -43.20
N GLY A 135 -16.37 -3.78 -41.92
CA GLY A 135 -17.09 -4.36 -40.80
C GLY A 135 -18.41 -3.63 -40.53
N ALA A 136 -19.51 -4.14 -41.09
CA ALA A 136 -20.84 -3.51 -41.05
C ALA A 136 -21.33 -3.07 -39.66
N ASN A 137 -20.85 -3.73 -38.59
CA ASN A 137 -21.30 -3.49 -37.20
C ASN A 137 -20.23 -2.88 -36.28
N GLN A 138 -19.00 -2.64 -36.74
CA GLN A 138 -17.94 -2.17 -35.84
C GLN A 138 -18.25 -0.78 -35.23
N GLY A 139 -18.87 0.11 -35.99
CA GLY A 139 -19.36 1.41 -35.50
C GLY A 139 -20.54 1.35 -34.52
N LEU A 140 -21.10 0.16 -34.25
CA LEU A 140 -22.17 -0.07 -33.27
C LEU A 140 -21.66 -0.75 -31.99
N THR A 141 -20.39 -1.13 -31.96
CA THR A 141 -19.76 -1.78 -30.80
C THR A 141 -18.91 -0.79 -30.02
N VAL A 142 -18.91 -0.94 -28.69
CA VAL A 142 -18.05 -0.15 -27.79
C VAL A 142 -16.58 -0.31 -28.16
N GLY A 143 -16.16 -1.55 -28.45
CA GLY A 143 -14.78 -1.86 -28.87
C GLY A 143 -14.40 -1.23 -30.20
N GLY A 144 -15.32 -1.18 -31.18
CA GLY A 144 -15.05 -0.51 -32.45
C GLY A 144 -14.91 1.00 -32.30
N ILE A 145 -15.80 1.64 -31.53
CA ILE A 145 -15.77 3.10 -31.32
C ILE A 145 -14.49 3.53 -30.59
N PHE A 146 -14.17 2.90 -29.46
CA PHE A 146 -12.98 3.28 -28.68
C PHE A 146 -11.67 2.71 -29.24
N GLY A 147 -11.76 1.74 -30.14
CA GLY A 147 -10.63 1.19 -30.90
C GLY A 147 -10.20 2.07 -32.08
N LEU A 148 -10.99 3.08 -32.45
CA LEU A 148 -10.62 4.03 -33.50
C LEU A 148 -9.28 4.71 -33.17
N PRO A 149 -8.36 4.87 -34.15
CA PRO A 149 -7.07 5.52 -33.92
C PRO A 149 -7.19 6.91 -33.30
N ALA A 150 -8.16 7.71 -33.77
CA ALA A 150 -8.44 9.04 -33.24
C ALA A 150 -8.91 9.01 -31.77
N MET A 151 -9.75 8.04 -31.40
CA MET A 151 -10.18 7.87 -30.00
C MET A 151 -9.05 7.35 -29.11
N LYS A 152 -8.23 6.42 -29.62
CA LYS A 152 -7.09 5.85 -28.90
C LYS A 152 -6.01 6.91 -28.60
N SER A 153 -5.76 7.81 -29.56
CA SER A 153 -4.86 8.96 -29.40
C SER A 153 -5.26 9.84 -28.23
N GLU A 154 -6.54 10.18 -28.11
CA GLU A 154 -7.00 11.09 -27.05
C GLU A 154 -7.12 10.40 -25.68
N LEU A 155 -7.45 9.10 -25.66
CA LEU A 155 -7.66 8.36 -24.42
C LEU A 155 -6.37 7.89 -23.75
N GLN A 156 -5.28 7.67 -24.49
CA GLN A 156 -3.96 7.25 -23.96
C GLN A 156 -3.90 5.90 -23.21
N THR A 157 -5.00 5.42 -22.59
CA THR A 157 -5.13 4.13 -21.90
C THR A 157 -6.58 3.63 -21.86
N ALA A 158 -6.76 2.32 -22.00
CA ALA A 158 -8.06 1.64 -21.88
C ALA A 158 -8.64 1.72 -20.45
N LYS A 159 -7.80 1.97 -19.44
CA LYS A 159 -8.23 2.11 -18.04
C LYS A 159 -9.17 3.32 -17.82
N ILE A 160 -9.19 4.27 -18.75
CA ILE A 160 -10.11 5.42 -18.69
C ILE A 160 -11.56 4.99 -18.95
N LEU A 161 -11.78 3.95 -19.76
CA LEU A 161 -13.12 3.52 -20.17
C LEU A 161 -13.94 2.90 -19.03
N VAL A 162 -13.30 2.53 -17.93
CA VAL A 162 -13.96 1.85 -16.82
C VAL A 162 -13.87 2.70 -15.55
N SER A 163 -14.98 2.71 -14.81
CA SER A 163 -15.06 3.47 -13.58
C SER A 163 -14.25 2.80 -12.46
N PRO A 164 -13.38 3.53 -11.75
CA PRO A 164 -12.73 3.04 -10.53
C PRO A 164 -13.69 2.98 -9.33
N CYS A 165 -14.95 3.40 -9.49
CA CYS A 165 -15.99 3.29 -8.46
C CYS A 165 -16.76 1.96 -8.53
N ASP A 166 -16.60 1.20 -9.62
CA ASP A 166 -17.26 -0.08 -9.81
C ASP A 166 -16.39 -1.22 -9.20
N PRO A 167 -16.84 -1.85 -8.10
CA PRO A 167 -16.07 -2.90 -7.43
C PRO A 167 -16.01 -4.20 -8.24
N GLU A 168 -17.02 -4.50 -9.06
CA GLU A 168 -17.05 -5.74 -9.87
C GLU A 168 -16.05 -5.67 -11.04
N ARG A 169 -15.80 -4.45 -11.53
CA ARG A 169 -14.85 -4.18 -12.60
C ARG A 169 -13.43 -3.89 -12.13
N ALA A 170 -13.20 -3.80 -10.82
CA ALA A 170 -11.89 -3.46 -10.24
C ALA A 170 -10.78 -4.44 -10.68
N LEU A 171 -11.06 -5.74 -10.74
CA LEU A 171 -10.12 -6.76 -11.21
C LEU A 171 -9.83 -6.65 -12.71
N ALA A 172 -10.87 -6.41 -13.51
CA ALA A 172 -10.70 -6.22 -14.96
C ALA A 172 -9.86 -4.98 -15.27
N ASN A 173 -9.95 -3.93 -14.44
CA ASN A 173 -9.18 -2.70 -14.60
C ASN A 173 -7.66 -2.90 -14.49
N GLU A 174 -7.20 -3.88 -13.74
CA GLU A 174 -5.77 -4.15 -13.58
C GLU A 174 -5.17 -4.76 -14.84
N ASN A 175 -5.95 -5.59 -15.54
CA ASN A 175 -5.52 -6.35 -16.73
C ASN A 175 -5.73 -5.61 -18.05
N MET A 176 -6.38 -4.44 -18.04
CA MET A 176 -6.56 -3.62 -19.24
C MET A 176 -5.27 -2.87 -19.61
N GLN A 177 -4.67 -3.28 -20.73
CA GLN A 177 -3.57 -2.60 -21.42
C GLN A 177 -3.94 -2.45 -22.90
N MET A 178 -3.44 -1.40 -23.56
CA MET A 178 -3.75 -1.05 -24.96
C MET A 178 -2.69 -1.52 -25.95
#